data_AF-A0A356Q0G5-F1
#
_entry.id   AF-A0A356Q0G5-F1
#
_cell.length_a   1.000
_cell.length_b   1.000
_cell.length_c   1.000
_cell.angle_alpha   90.00
_cell.angle_beta   90.00
_cell.angle_gamma   90.00
#
_symmetry.space_group_name_H-M   'P 1'
#
loop_
_entity.id
_entity.type
_entity.pdbx_description
1 polymer ?
#
loop_
_entity_poly.entity_id
_entity_poly.type
_entity_poly.pdbx_seq_one_letter_code
_entity_poly.pdbx_strand_id
1 'polypeptide(L)'
;AETLMPLILKVEEAYTSATSDADFQRELEYYQTHYIGRPSPLYFAERMTAHFGGAKLYLKRDELNHTGAHKINNVIGQALVAKRMGKTKIIAETGAGQHGVATATACALFDMECEVFMGEEDVRRQKPNVDRMRLLGAKIYPVTSGTGTLKDA
;
A
#
# COMPACT_ATOMS: atom_id res chain seq x y z
N ALA A 1 -12.78 -11.70 21.24
CA ALA A 1 -11.97 -12.92 21.09
C ALA A 1 -10.51 -12.51 21.00
N GLU A 2 -9.65 -13.07 21.84
CA GLU A 2 -8.22 -12.72 21.98
C GLU A 2 -7.32 -13.46 20.97
N THR A 3 -7.93 -14.16 20.01
CA THR A 3 -7.27 -15.07 19.06
C THR A 3 -6.25 -14.40 18.15
N LEU A 4 -6.37 -13.09 17.91
CA LEU A 4 -5.43 -12.33 17.09
C LEU A 4 -4.24 -11.76 17.86
N MET A 5 -4.33 -11.66 19.19
CA MET A 5 -3.28 -11.01 19.99
C MET A 5 -1.90 -11.68 19.83
N PRO A 6 -1.78 -13.03 19.84
CA PRO A 6 -0.49 -13.68 19.60
C PRO A 6 0.10 -13.40 18.22
N LEU A 7 -0.74 -13.11 17.20
CA LEU A 7 -0.28 -12.75 15.86
C LEU A 7 0.20 -11.30 15.81
N ILE A 8 -0.51 -10.39 16.49
CA ILE A 8 -0.12 -8.97 16.61
C ILE A 8 1.25 -8.86 17.27
N LEU A 9 1.48 -9.56 18.39
CA LEU A 9 2.76 -9.55 19.09
C LEU A 9 3.92 -10.09 18.23
N LYS A 10 3.67 -11.12 17.41
CA LYS A 10 4.68 -11.64 16.47
C LYS A 10 5.04 -10.63 15.37
N VAL A 11 4.07 -9.86 14.90
CA VAL A 11 4.31 -8.78 13.93
C VAL A 11 5.11 -7.65 14.59
N GLU A 12 4.75 -7.26 15.81
CA GLU A 12 5.47 -6.24 16.59
C GLU A 12 6.93 -6.62 16.82
N GLU A 13 7.20 -7.85 17.25
CA GLU A 13 8.55 -8.37 17.44
C GLU A 13 9.35 -8.35 16.13
N ALA A 14 8.77 -8.87 15.05
CA ALA A 14 9.41 -8.90 13.74
C ALA A 14 9.69 -7.49 13.20
N TYR A 15 8.76 -6.56 13.38
CA TYR A 15 8.93 -5.15 13.01
C TYR A 15 10.03 -4.46 13.83
N THR A 16 10.07 -4.68 15.14
CA THR A 16 11.08 -4.10 16.04
C THR A 16 12.48 -4.62 15.70
N SER A 17 12.60 -5.92 15.44
CA SER A 17 13.85 -6.54 14.98
C SER A 17 14.26 -6.03 13.59
N ALA A 18 13.32 -5.90 12.65
CA ALA A 18 13.61 -5.39 11.31
C ALA A 18 14.06 -3.93 11.33
N THR A 19 13.40 -3.07 12.11
CA THR A 19 13.72 -1.63 12.11
C THR A 19 15.09 -1.32 12.73
N SER A 20 15.59 -2.18 13.62
CA SER A 20 16.93 -2.08 14.21
C SER A 20 18.05 -2.74 13.38
N ASP A 21 17.70 -3.47 12.31
CA ASP A 21 18.64 -4.16 11.44
C ASP A 21 19.06 -3.30 10.23
N ALA A 22 20.36 -3.05 10.11
CA ALA A 22 20.93 -2.27 9.02
C ALA A 22 20.74 -2.91 7.63
N ASP A 23 20.67 -4.24 7.53
CA ASP A 23 20.38 -4.92 6.26
C ASP A 23 18.94 -4.68 5.80
N PHE A 24 17.99 -4.65 6.74
CA PHE A 24 16.61 -4.30 6.44
C PHE A 24 16.50 -2.88 5.90
N GLN A 25 17.17 -1.93 6.57
CA GLN A 25 17.14 -0.53 6.17
C GLN A 25 17.73 -0.34 4.77
N ARG A 26 18.83 -1.03 4.45
CA ARG A 26 19.43 -1.03 3.10
C ARG A 26 18.48 -1.61 2.06
N GLU A 27 17.84 -2.75 2.33
CA GLU A 27 16.88 -3.36 1.41
C GLU A 27 15.66 -2.44 1.18
N LEU A 28 15.13 -1.85 2.25
CA LEU A 28 14.01 -0.91 2.17
C LEU A 28 14.39 0.36 1.38
N GLU A 29 15.55 0.95 1.63
CA GLU A 29 16.06 2.12 0.91
C GLU A 29 16.29 1.82 -0.58
N TYR A 30 16.78 0.62 -0.90
CA TYR A 30 16.94 0.15 -2.28
C TYR A 30 15.59 0.19 -3.03
N TYR A 31 14.54 -0.42 -2.47
CA TYR A 31 13.21 -0.40 -3.11
C TYR A 31 12.59 0.99 -3.12
N GLN A 32 12.78 1.78 -2.07
CA GLN A 32 12.34 3.17 -2.04
C GLN A 32 12.94 3.99 -3.20
N THR A 33 14.24 3.83 -3.44
CA THR A 33 14.96 4.59 -4.46
C THR A 33 14.69 4.05 -5.86
N HIS A 34 14.90 2.74 -6.07
CA HIS A 34 14.96 2.16 -7.42
C HIS A 34 13.65 1.57 -7.92
N TYR A 35 12.70 1.25 -7.02
CA TYR A 35 11.40 0.69 -7.41
C TYR A 35 10.26 1.69 -7.23
N ILE A 36 10.20 2.39 -6.10
CA ILE A 36 9.16 3.39 -5.83
C ILE A 36 9.45 4.72 -6.55
N GLY A 37 10.72 5.11 -6.68
CA GLY A 37 11.14 6.38 -7.28
C GLY A 37 11.24 7.53 -6.29
N ARG A 38 11.63 7.26 -5.03
CA ARG A 38 11.85 8.29 -4.01
C ARG A 38 13.23 8.98 -4.19
N PRO A 39 13.39 10.22 -3.70
CA PRO A 39 12.38 11.07 -3.05
C PRO A 39 11.39 11.69 -4.05
N SER A 40 10.10 11.75 -3.68
CA SER A 40 9.11 12.51 -4.45
C SER A 40 9.40 14.02 -4.37
N PRO A 41 9.27 14.78 -5.47
CA PRO A 41 9.60 16.20 -5.48
C PRO A 41 8.61 17.03 -4.63
N LEU A 42 9.06 18.23 -4.22
CA LEU A 42 8.22 19.27 -3.63
C LEU A 42 8.06 20.39 -4.67
N TYR A 43 6.86 20.57 -5.19
CA TYR A 43 6.59 21.50 -6.29
C TYR A 43 5.96 22.79 -5.79
N PHE A 44 6.54 23.94 -6.12
CA PHE A 44 5.92 25.24 -5.82
C PHE A 44 4.79 25.53 -6.82
N ALA A 45 3.56 25.63 -6.33
CA ALA A 45 2.37 25.85 -7.15
C ALA A 45 2.10 27.36 -7.32
N GLU A 46 2.88 28.01 -8.18
CA GLU A 46 2.85 29.47 -8.39
C GLU A 46 1.45 30.00 -8.73
N ARG A 47 0.76 29.39 -9.71
CA ARG A 47 -0.59 29.83 -10.12
C ARG A 47 -1.63 29.68 -9.02
N MET A 48 -1.54 28.63 -8.19
CA MET A 48 -2.45 28.46 -7.06
C MET A 48 -2.13 29.49 -5.97
N THR A 49 -0.85 29.71 -5.69
CA THR A 49 -0.40 30.74 -4.75
C THR A 49 -0.95 32.12 -5.15
N ALA A 50 -0.83 32.49 -6.42
CA ALA A 50 -1.38 33.74 -6.94
C ALA A 50 -2.92 33.80 -6.86
N HIS A 51 -3.61 32.69 -7.16
CA HIS A 51 -5.07 32.62 -7.10
C HIS A 51 -5.63 32.84 -5.69
N PHE A 52 -5.03 32.22 -4.68
CA PHE A 52 -5.49 32.36 -3.29
C PHE A 52 -4.96 33.62 -2.59
N GLY A 53 -3.92 34.27 -3.12
CA GLY A 53 -3.43 35.58 -2.67
C GLY A 53 -2.85 35.61 -1.25
N GLY A 54 -2.62 34.44 -0.62
CA GLY A 54 -2.18 34.32 0.77
C GLY A 54 -0.82 33.61 0.87
N ALA A 55 -0.81 32.45 1.53
CA ALA A 55 0.40 31.66 1.73
C ALA A 55 0.98 31.07 0.43
N LYS A 56 2.28 30.77 0.43
CA LYS A 56 2.92 29.96 -0.60
C LYS A 56 2.39 28.53 -0.55
N LEU A 57 1.93 28.01 -1.69
CA LEU A 57 1.43 26.64 -1.80
C LEU A 57 2.48 25.73 -2.44
N TYR A 58 2.77 24.62 -1.77
CA TYR A 58 3.66 23.57 -2.25
C TYR A 58 2.93 22.22 -2.30
N LEU A 59 3.17 21.45 -3.35
CA LEU A 59 2.61 20.11 -3.52
C LEU A 59 3.73 19.08 -3.30
N LYS A 60 3.59 18.24 -2.27
CA LYS A 60 4.42 17.05 -2.09
C LYS A 60 3.93 15.97 -3.06
N ARG A 61 4.73 15.69 -4.09
CA ARG A 61 4.29 14.98 -5.30
C ARG A 61 4.23 13.45 -5.15
N ASP A 62 3.58 12.95 -4.10
CA ASP A 62 3.50 11.50 -3.82
C ASP A 62 2.61 10.72 -4.82
N GLU A 63 1.86 11.40 -5.68
CA GLU A 63 1.19 10.79 -6.82
C GLU A 63 2.17 10.34 -7.93
N LEU A 64 3.43 10.78 -7.88
CA LEU A 64 4.49 10.32 -8.79
C LEU A 64 5.19 9.05 -8.32
N ASN A 65 4.92 8.59 -7.10
CA ASN A 65 5.44 7.32 -6.63
C ASN A 65 4.92 6.19 -7.54
N HIS A 66 5.69 5.11 -7.69
CA HIS A 66 5.19 3.91 -8.36
C HIS A 66 3.82 3.49 -7.77
N THR A 67 2.95 2.96 -8.61
CA THR A 67 1.50 2.75 -8.35
C THR A 67 0.63 4.01 -8.24
N GLY A 68 1.20 5.22 -8.14
CA GLY A 68 0.49 6.50 -8.26
C GLY A 68 -0.04 7.08 -6.93
N ALA A 69 0.43 6.60 -5.78
CA ALA A 69 0.01 7.10 -4.47
C ALA A 69 1.05 6.79 -3.37
N HIS A 70 0.90 7.46 -2.21
CA HIS A 70 1.77 7.24 -1.04
C HIS A 70 1.69 5.82 -0.44
N LYS A 71 0.69 5.00 -0.79
CA LYS A 71 0.43 3.71 -0.17
C LYS A 71 1.53 2.68 -0.41
N ILE A 72 2.23 2.78 -1.55
CA ILE A 72 3.35 1.88 -1.88
C ILE A 72 4.49 1.95 -0.85
N ASN A 73 4.69 3.12 -0.21
CA ASN A 73 5.73 3.30 0.81
C ASN A 73 5.52 2.36 2.00
N ASN A 74 4.27 2.27 2.49
CA ASN A 74 3.92 1.38 3.60
C ASN A 74 3.95 -0.09 3.16
N VAL A 75 3.37 -0.40 2.00
CA VAL A 75 3.22 -1.77 1.53
C VAL A 75 4.57 -2.46 1.33
N ILE A 76 5.56 -1.78 0.73
CA ILE A 76 6.90 -2.35 0.55
C ILE A 76 7.53 -2.69 1.91
N GLY A 77 7.43 -1.80 2.90
CA GLY A 77 7.92 -2.07 4.25
C GLY A 77 7.25 -3.28 4.89
N GLN A 78 5.91 -3.36 4.83
CA GLN A 78 5.17 -4.50 5.39
C GLN A 78 5.46 -5.80 4.65
N ALA A 79 5.60 -5.78 3.33
CA ALA A 79 5.93 -6.97 2.55
C ALA A 79 7.33 -7.51 2.90
N LEU A 80 8.31 -6.62 3.13
CA LEU A 80 9.64 -7.02 3.60
C LEU A 80 9.59 -7.63 5.02
N VAL A 81 8.77 -7.09 5.93
CA VAL A 81 8.55 -7.69 7.26
C VAL A 81 7.90 -9.07 7.11
N ALA A 82 6.87 -9.21 6.28
CA ALA A 82 6.20 -10.48 6.01
C ALA A 82 7.16 -11.53 5.43
N LYS A 83 8.04 -11.13 4.49
CA LYS A 83 9.11 -11.95 3.92
C LYS A 83 10.04 -12.46 5.02
N ARG A 84 10.48 -11.60 5.94
CA ARG A 84 11.32 -11.99 7.10
C ARG A 84 10.61 -12.92 8.07
N MET A 85 9.30 -12.76 8.23
CA MET A 85 8.46 -13.67 9.02
C MET A 85 8.18 -15.01 8.31
N GLY A 86 8.71 -15.24 7.11
CA GLY A 86 8.49 -16.45 6.32
C GLY A 86 7.04 -16.60 5.84
N LYS A 87 6.31 -15.49 5.68
CA LYS A 87 4.94 -15.50 5.17
C LYS A 87 4.96 -15.48 3.64
N THR A 88 4.14 -16.33 3.05
CA THR A 88 4.00 -16.48 1.59
C THR A 88 2.70 -15.88 1.05
N LYS A 89 1.83 -15.39 1.94
CA LYS A 89 0.50 -14.88 1.60
C LYS A 89 0.19 -13.60 2.37
N ILE A 90 -0.34 -12.62 1.64
CA ILE A 90 -0.82 -11.34 2.17
C ILE A 90 -2.31 -11.23 1.92
N ILE A 91 -3.02 -10.76 2.95
CA ILE A 91 -4.42 -10.33 2.85
C ILE A 91 -4.46 -8.81 3.06
N ALA A 92 -5.33 -8.12 2.33
CA ALA A 92 -5.56 -6.69 2.51
C ALA A 92 -7.00 -6.31 2.18
N GLU A 93 -7.48 -5.23 2.79
CA GLU A 93 -8.73 -4.59 2.44
C GLU A 93 -8.51 -3.42 1.47
N THR A 94 -9.51 -3.06 0.66
CA THR A 94 -9.45 -1.83 -0.11
C THR A 94 -10.82 -1.27 -0.46
N GLY A 95 -10.92 0.06 -0.53
CA GLY A 95 -12.12 0.77 -0.99
C GLY A 95 -11.86 1.42 -2.35
N ALA A 96 -11.12 2.53 -2.38
CA ALA A 96 -10.74 3.18 -3.64
C ALA A 96 -9.84 2.31 -4.56
N GLY A 97 -9.30 1.20 -4.06
CA GLY A 97 -8.45 0.27 -4.82
C GLY A 97 -6.95 0.59 -4.82
N GLN A 98 -6.55 1.81 -4.45
CA GLN A 98 -5.13 2.21 -4.44
C GLN A 98 -4.27 1.40 -3.44
N HIS A 99 -4.85 0.98 -2.30
CA HIS A 99 -4.12 0.12 -1.36
C HIS A 99 -3.96 -1.29 -1.94
N GLY A 100 -5.05 -1.88 -2.45
CA GLY A 100 -5.00 -3.20 -3.07
C GLY A 100 -4.05 -3.26 -4.28
N VAL A 101 -3.99 -2.21 -5.12
CA VAL A 101 -3.02 -2.12 -6.23
C VAL A 101 -1.59 -2.10 -5.68
N ALA A 102 -1.30 -1.32 -4.64
CA ALA A 102 0.03 -1.31 -4.02
C ALA A 102 0.37 -2.68 -3.42
N THR A 103 -0.54 -3.31 -2.69
CA THR A 103 -0.37 -4.65 -2.09
C THR A 103 -0.13 -5.71 -3.16
N ALA A 104 -0.94 -5.76 -4.22
CA ALA A 104 -0.75 -6.66 -5.35
C ALA A 104 0.61 -6.44 -6.04
N THR A 105 1.04 -5.18 -6.19
CA THR A 105 2.33 -4.84 -6.78
C THR A 105 3.49 -5.39 -5.95
N ALA A 106 3.46 -5.21 -4.62
CA ALA A 106 4.50 -5.74 -3.75
C ALA A 106 4.48 -7.27 -3.67
N CYS A 107 3.29 -7.89 -3.65
CA CYS A 107 3.18 -9.34 -3.66
C CYS A 107 3.74 -9.95 -4.95
N ALA A 108 3.46 -9.34 -6.11
CA ALA A 108 4.05 -9.75 -7.38
C ALA A 108 5.58 -9.57 -7.40
N LEU A 109 6.11 -8.50 -6.78
CA LEU A 109 7.55 -8.26 -6.67
C LEU A 109 8.25 -9.30 -5.78
N PHE A 110 7.63 -9.71 -4.67
CA PHE A 110 8.22 -10.57 -3.66
C PHE A 110 7.76 -12.04 -3.73
N ASP A 111 7.11 -12.43 -4.82
CA ASP A 111 6.59 -13.79 -5.04
C ASP A 111 5.68 -14.28 -3.90
N MET A 112 4.69 -13.46 -3.53
CA MET A 112 3.69 -13.74 -2.50
C MET A 112 2.29 -13.85 -3.09
N GLU A 113 1.47 -14.74 -2.53
CA GLU A 113 0.04 -14.78 -2.83
C GLU A 113 -0.65 -13.52 -2.28
N CYS A 114 -1.51 -12.91 -3.10
CA CYS A 114 -2.26 -11.70 -2.71
C CYS A 114 -3.77 -11.95 -2.78
N GLU A 115 -4.45 -11.73 -1.67
CA GLU A 115 -5.91 -11.72 -1.59
C GLU A 115 -6.40 -10.35 -1.09
N VAL A 116 -7.27 -9.72 -1.88
CA VAL A 116 -7.81 -8.39 -1.59
C VAL A 116 -9.30 -8.47 -1.39
N PHE A 117 -9.77 -8.02 -0.23
CA PHE A 117 -11.19 -7.85 0.09
C PHE A 117 -11.62 -6.43 -0.27
N MET A 118 -12.72 -6.32 -1.01
CA MET A 118 -13.19 -5.04 -1.54
C MET A 118 -14.71 -5.03 -1.58
N GLY A 119 -15.35 -3.96 -1.11
CA GLY A 119 -16.81 -3.85 -1.12
C GLY A 119 -17.36 -4.00 -2.54
N GLU A 120 -18.49 -4.70 -2.73
CA GLU A 120 -19.05 -4.98 -4.06
C GLU A 120 -19.29 -3.72 -4.89
N GLU A 121 -19.80 -2.65 -4.26
CA GLU A 121 -20.05 -1.39 -4.94
C GLU A 121 -18.73 -0.68 -5.30
N ASP A 122 -17.69 -0.81 -4.47
CA ASP A 122 -16.36 -0.30 -4.75
C ASP A 122 -15.69 -1.08 -5.90
N VAL A 123 -15.88 -2.41 -5.98
CA VAL A 123 -15.44 -3.22 -7.13
C VAL A 123 -16.05 -2.70 -8.43
N ARG A 124 -17.33 -2.33 -8.41
CA ARG A 124 -18.03 -1.78 -9.57
C ARG A 124 -17.51 -0.38 -9.95
N ARG A 125 -17.39 0.52 -8.97
CA ARG A 125 -17.01 1.94 -9.20
C ARG A 125 -15.53 2.11 -9.54
N GLN A 126 -14.66 1.27 -8.99
CA GLN A 126 -13.20 1.37 -9.11
C GLN A 126 -12.63 0.29 -10.05
N LYS A 127 -13.40 -0.11 -11.06
CA LYS A 127 -13.02 -1.13 -12.05
C LYS A 127 -11.58 -1.01 -12.57
N PRO A 128 -11.04 0.18 -12.89
CA PRO A 128 -9.65 0.29 -13.33
C PRO A 128 -8.62 -0.26 -12.33
N ASN A 129 -8.83 -0.04 -11.02
CA ASN A 129 -7.95 -0.56 -9.98
C ASN A 129 -8.14 -2.07 -9.77
N VAL A 130 -9.38 -2.56 -9.87
CA VAL A 130 -9.71 -3.99 -9.85
C VAL A 130 -8.98 -4.74 -10.97
N ASP A 131 -9.02 -4.22 -12.19
CA ASP A 131 -8.36 -4.85 -13.33
C ASP A 131 -6.82 -4.81 -13.19
N ARG A 132 -6.25 -3.72 -12.67
CA ARG A 132 -4.81 -3.64 -12.34
C ARG A 132 -4.39 -4.68 -11.30
N MET A 133 -5.17 -4.86 -10.24
CA MET A 133 -4.91 -5.88 -9.22
C MET A 133 -4.91 -7.30 -9.82
N ARG A 134 -5.87 -7.60 -10.70
CA ARG A 134 -5.95 -8.90 -11.39
C ARG A 134 -4.76 -9.14 -12.32
N LEU A 135 -4.34 -8.12 -13.06
CA LEU A 135 -3.15 -8.20 -13.93
C LEU A 135 -1.86 -8.47 -13.14
N LEU A 136 -1.81 -8.02 -11.89
CA LEU A 136 -0.73 -8.30 -10.93
C LEU A 136 -0.88 -9.66 -10.22
N GLY A 137 -1.90 -10.45 -10.56
CA GLY A 137 -2.11 -11.80 -10.01
C GLY A 137 -2.89 -11.85 -8.69
N ALA A 138 -3.40 -10.72 -8.19
CA ALA A 138 -4.18 -10.72 -6.95
C ALA A 138 -5.60 -11.30 -7.15
N LYS A 139 -6.04 -12.10 -6.18
CA LYS A 139 -7.43 -12.57 -6.09
C LYS A 139 -8.26 -11.51 -5.37
N ILE A 140 -9.41 -11.16 -5.95
CA ILE A 140 -10.29 -10.12 -5.40
C ILE A 140 -11.57 -10.78 -4.91
N TYR A 141 -11.92 -10.50 -3.67
CA TYR A 141 -13.10 -11.02 -2.98
C TYR A 141 -14.09 -9.87 -2.76
N PRO A 142 -15.15 -9.79 -3.58
CA PRO A 142 -16.21 -8.81 -3.38
C PRO A 142 -16.94 -9.07 -2.06
N VAL A 143 -17.02 -8.08 -1.20
CA VAL A 143 -17.76 -8.17 0.06
C VAL A 143 -19.15 -7.57 -0.11
N THR A 144 -20.16 -8.42 0.10
CA THR A 144 -21.59 -8.11 -0.09
C THR A 144 -22.33 -7.88 1.22
N SER A 145 -21.69 -8.13 2.36
CA SER A 145 -22.28 -7.85 3.68
C SER A 145 -22.30 -6.34 3.97
N GLY A 146 -23.30 -5.90 4.73
CA GLY A 146 -23.39 -4.52 5.18
C GLY A 146 -23.72 -3.54 4.04
N THR A 147 -22.99 -2.43 3.98
CA THR A 147 -23.13 -1.41 2.94
C THR A 147 -22.36 -1.73 1.65
N GLY A 148 -21.54 -2.78 1.65
CA GLY A 148 -20.72 -3.15 0.50
C GLY A 148 -19.63 -2.11 0.17
N THR A 149 -19.06 -1.48 1.21
CA THR A 149 -17.99 -0.46 1.10
C THR A 149 -16.79 -0.81 2.00
N LEU A 150 -15.73 0.01 2.01
CA LEU A 150 -14.49 -0.22 2.78
C LEU A 150 -14.67 -0.69 4.24
N LYS A 151 -15.72 -0.26 4.96
CA LYS A 151 -15.93 -0.69 6.34
C LYS A 151 -16.27 -2.19 6.44
N ASP A 152 -16.95 -2.71 5.44
CA ASP A 152 -17.42 -4.09 5.39
C ASP A 152 -16.39 -5.02 4.74
N ALA A 153 -15.49 -4.46 3.93
CA ALA A 153 -14.40 -5.14 3.25
C ALA A 153 -13.29 -5.57 4.21
#